data_AF-A0A5P0JLI3-F1
#
_entry.id   AF-A0A5P0JLI3-F1
#
_cell.length_a   1.000
_cell.length_b   1.000
_cell.length_c   1.000
_cell.angle_alpha   90.00
_cell.angle_beta   90.00
_cell.angle_gamma   90.00
#
_symmetry.space_group_name_H-M   'P 1'
#
loop_
_entity.id
_entity.type
_entity.pdbx_description
1 polymer ?
#
loop_
_entity_poly.entity_id
_entity_poly.type
_entity_poly.pdbx_seq_one_letter_code
_entity_poly.pdbx_strand_id
1 'polypeptide(L)'
;YEGNLRDVLSIIANDIAYVRETYQDSGLTFTIEQHEDLKSHELVSLVKESEMESLSLLFDFANMINANEHPIDALKTMAPHITQVHIKDALIVKEPGGLGHKACISGQGDMPFKALLTHLI
;
A
#
# COMPACT_ATOMS: atom_id res chain seq x y z
N TYR A 1 8.56 7.67 9.48
CA TYR A 1 8.73 9.13 9.66
C TYR A 1 7.99 9.54 10.94
N GLU A 2 8.52 10.44 11.77
CA GLU A 2 7.79 10.97 12.94
C GLU A 2 7.37 12.42 12.65
N GLY A 3 6.09 12.76 12.83
CA GLY A 3 5.61 14.13 12.59
C GLY A 3 4.12 14.22 12.27
N ASN A 4 3.67 15.43 11.88
CA ASN A 4 2.32 15.59 11.36
C ASN A 4 2.22 14.86 10.02
N LEU A 5 1.11 14.15 9.80
CA LEU A 5 0.84 13.43 8.55
C LEU A 5 1.10 14.29 7.30
N ARG A 6 0.72 15.58 7.33
CA ARG A 6 0.96 16.50 6.23
C ARG A 6 2.45 16.66 5.89
N ASP A 7 3.29 16.74 6.91
CA ASP A 7 4.73 16.91 6.73
C ASP A 7 5.34 15.63 6.16
N VAL A 8 4.90 14.46 6.66
CA VAL A 8 5.31 13.15 6.14
C VAL A 8 4.94 12.99 4.67
N LEU A 9 3.69 13.29 4.29
CA LEU A 9 3.24 13.24 2.90
C LEU A 9 4.03 14.21 2.00
N SER A 10 4.38 15.39 2.51
CA SER A 10 5.18 16.36 1.76
C SER A 10 6.60 15.87 1.51
N ILE A 11 7.20 15.18 2.48
CA ILE A 11 8.53 14.56 2.31
C ILE A 11 8.46 13.46 1.25
N ILE A 12 7.48 12.56 1.35
CA ILE A 12 7.31 11.47 0.39
C ILE A 12 7.07 12.00 -1.03
N ALA A 13 6.25 13.04 -1.19
CA ALA A 13 6.02 13.68 -2.49
C ALA A 13 7.31 14.26 -3.09
N ASN A 14 8.17 14.88 -2.27
CA ASN A 14 9.47 15.39 -2.72
C ASN A 14 10.42 14.24 -3.12
N ASP A 15 10.43 13.14 -2.36
CA ASP A 15 11.23 11.96 -2.70
C ASP A 15 10.77 11.33 -4.03
N ILE A 16 9.46 11.26 -4.25
CA ILE A 16 8.89 10.81 -5.53
C ILE A 16 9.26 11.75 -6.67
N ALA A 17 9.20 13.07 -6.45
CA ALA A 17 9.60 14.06 -7.46
C ALA A 17 11.08 13.89 -7.85
N TYR A 18 11.95 13.67 -6.87
CA TYR A 18 13.36 13.37 -7.12
C TYR A 18 13.54 12.10 -7.97
N VAL A 19 12.82 11.02 -7.64
CA VAL A 19 12.86 9.76 -8.40
C VAL A 19 12.38 9.99 -9.84
N ARG A 20 11.28 10.73 -10.03
CA ARG A 20 10.76 11.10 -11.35
C ARG A 20 11.79 11.88 -12.16
N GLU A 21 12.30 12.97 -11.61
CA GLU A 21 13.28 13.85 -12.29
C GLU A 21 14.55 13.09 -12.69
N THR A 22 14.98 12.12 -11.88
CA THR A 22 16.24 11.40 -12.10
C THR A 22 16.07 10.17 -12.99
N TYR A 23 14.92 9.48 -12.94
CA TYR A 23 14.78 8.12 -13.47
C TYR A 23 13.55 7.86 -14.32
N GLN A 24 12.66 8.83 -14.59
CA GLN A 24 11.45 8.56 -15.39
C GLN A 24 11.75 7.98 -16.78
N ASP A 25 12.85 8.39 -17.42
CA ASP A 25 13.26 7.92 -18.75
C ASP A 25 14.27 6.76 -18.72
N SER A 26 14.50 6.16 -17.55
CA SER A 26 15.48 5.08 -17.38
C SER A 26 15.00 3.71 -17.90
N GLY A 27 13.70 3.58 -18.21
CA GLY A 27 13.07 2.30 -18.51
C GLY A 27 12.75 1.45 -17.27
N LEU A 28 13.01 1.97 -16.06
CA LEU A 28 12.62 1.32 -14.81
C LEU A 28 11.15 1.63 -14.45
N THR A 29 10.51 0.68 -13.79
CA THR A 29 9.19 0.84 -13.15
C THR A 29 9.36 0.85 -11.64
N PHE A 30 8.61 1.71 -10.96
CA PHE A 30 8.67 1.91 -9.52
C PHE A 30 7.32 1.59 -8.89
N THR A 31 7.37 1.08 -7.66
CA THR A 31 6.17 0.78 -6.87
C THR A 31 6.33 1.31 -5.46
N ILE A 32 5.28 1.91 -4.92
CA ILE A 32 5.16 2.16 -3.48
C ILE A 32 4.43 0.96 -2.87
N GLU A 33 5.13 0.23 -1.99
CA GLU A 33 4.48 -0.78 -1.16
C GLU A 33 3.74 -0.08 -0.03
N GLN A 34 2.44 -0.38 0.09
CA GLN A 34 1.67 0.03 1.24
C GLN A 34 2.24 -0.64 2.50
N HIS A 35 2.64 0.16 3.50
CA HIS A 35 3.31 -0.34 4.70
C HIS A 35 2.94 0.50 5.93
N GLU A 36 1.91 0.04 6.66
CA GLU A 36 1.50 0.36 8.05
C GLU A 36 1.14 1.83 8.39
N ASP A 37 1.82 2.82 7.80
CA ASP A 37 1.75 4.23 8.19
C ASP A 37 0.66 5.01 7.43
N LEU A 38 0.49 4.72 6.14
CA LEU A 38 -0.39 5.47 5.24
C LEU A 38 -1.62 4.66 4.85
N LYS A 39 -2.73 5.36 4.71
CA LYS A 39 -3.99 4.81 4.24
C LYS A 39 -4.05 4.73 2.72
N SER A 40 -4.93 3.86 2.24
CA SER A 40 -5.16 3.55 0.83
C SER A 40 -5.33 4.80 -0.03
N HIS A 41 -6.15 5.76 0.42
CA HIS A 41 -6.41 6.99 -0.31
C HIS A 41 -5.20 7.94 -0.36
N GLU A 42 -4.35 7.96 0.67
CA GLU A 42 -3.14 8.78 0.71
C GLU A 42 -2.11 8.27 -0.29
N LEU A 43 -1.94 6.94 -0.36
CA LEU A 43 -1.08 6.29 -1.35
C LEU A 43 -1.56 6.52 -2.78
N VAL A 44 -2.88 6.43 -3.01
CA VAL A 44 -3.47 6.73 -4.33
C VAL A 44 -3.25 8.20 -4.71
N SER A 45 -3.39 9.14 -3.77
CA SER A 45 -3.09 10.55 -4.02
C SER A 45 -1.63 10.76 -4.38
N LEU A 46 -0.69 10.16 -3.66
CA LEU A 46 0.76 10.26 -3.96
C LEU A 46 1.09 9.77 -5.38
N VAL A 47 0.54 8.63 -5.80
CA VAL A 47 0.75 8.13 -7.18
C VAL A 47 0.15 9.08 -8.21
N LYS A 48 -1.08 9.55 -8.00
CA LYS A 48 -1.74 10.47 -8.94
C LYS A 48 -1.03 11.81 -9.07
N GLU A 49 -0.63 12.40 -7.95
CA GLU A 49 0.01 13.71 -7.89
C GLU A 49 1.47 13.68 -8.36
N SER A 50 2.10 12.50 -8.39
CA SER A 50 3.47 12.34 -8.87
C SER A 50 3.66 12.69 -10.35
N GLU A 51 2.60 12.53 -11.16
CA GLU A 51 2.67 12.61 -12.63
C GLU A 51 3.84 11.79 -13.23
N MET A 52 4.20 10.67 -12.57
CA MET A 52 5.23 9.74 -13.02
C MET A 52 4.57 8.49 -13.58
N GLU A 53 4.54 8.33 -14.92
CA GLU A 53 3.84 7.21 -15.58
C GLU A 53 4.36 5.82 -15.15
N SER A 54 5.64 5.73 -14.79
CA SER A 54 6.28 4.49 -14.35
C SER A 54 6.13 4.20 -12.85
N LEU A 55 5.42 5.05 -12.09
CA LEU A 55 5.12 4.86 -10.68
C LEU A 55 3.74 4.22 -10.47
N SER A 56 3.68 3.19 -9.65
CA SER A 56 2.46 2.46 -9.32
C SER A 56 2.46 1.96 -7.86
N LEU A 57 1.47 1.15 -7.48
CA LEU A 57 1.34 0.57 -6.15
C LEU A 57 1.67 -0.92 -6.14
N LEU A 58 2.37 -1.33 -5.08
CA LEU A 58 2.45 -2.72 -4.66
C LEU A 58 1.45 -2.92 -3.52
N PHE A 59 0.48 -3.81 -3.74
CA PHE A 59 -0.51 -4.13 -2.72
C PHE A 59 -0.14 -5.41 -1.98
N ASP A 60 0.25 -5.26 -0.72
CA ASP A 60 0.41 -6.38 0.18
C ASP A 60 -0.93 -6.75 0.83
N PHE A 61 -1.25 -8.03 0.95
CA PHE A 61 -2.56 -8.46 1.46
C PHE A 61 -2.84 -8.12 2.92
N ALA A 62 -1.81 -7.94 3.76
CA ALA A 62 -1.98 -7.79 5.20
C ALA A 62 -1.59 -6.41 5.75
N ASN A 63 -0.72 -5.63 5.10
CA ASN A 63 -0.23 -4.39 5.75
C ASN A 63 -1.33 -3.35 6.00
N MET A 64 -2.45 -3.35 5.24
CA MET A 64 -3.53 -2.38 5.43
C MET A 64 -4.25 -2.55 6.79
N ILE A 65 -4.14 -3.72 7.43
CA ILE A 65 -4.68 -3.96 8.77
C ILE A 65 -4.05 -3.00 9.78
N ASN A 66 -2.74 -2.75 9.65
CA ASN A 66 -1.99 -1.88 10.56
C ASN A 66 -2.28 -0.40 10.32
N ALA A 67 -2.66 -0.03 9.09
CA ALA A 67 -3.24 1.28 8.76
C ALA A 67 -4.71 1.42 9.22
N ASN A 68 -5.23 0.41 9.94
CA ASN A 68 -6.60 0.31 10.44
C ASN A 68 -7.65 0.38 9.31
N GLU A 69 -7.33 -0.23 8.16
CA GLU A 69 -8.23 -0.40 7.03
C GLU A 69 -8.54 -1.89 6.78
N HIS A 70 -9.74 -2.15 6.28
CA HIS A 70 -10.12 -3.51 5.88
C HIS A 70 -9.47 -3.85 4.52
N PRO A 71 -8.79 -5.00 4.37
CA PRO A 71 -8.00 -5.30 3.17
C PRO A 71 -8.78 -5.19 1.85
N ILE A 72 -10.03 -5.64 1.82
CA ILE A 72 -10.87 -5.58 0.62
C ILE A 72 -11.24 -4.14 0.23
N ASP A 73 -11.46 -3.27 1.21
CA ASP A 73 -11.87 -1.89 0.94
C ASP A 73 -10.67 -1.06 0.47
N ALA A 74 -9.51 -1.26 1.11
CA ALA A 74 -8.25 -0.68 0.67
C ALA A 74 -7.89 -1.17 -0.75
N LEU A 75 -8.04 -2.46 -1.04
CA LEU A 75 -7.83 -3.01 -2.38
C LEU A 75 -8.70 -2.31 -3.42
N LYS A 76 -10.00 -2.12 -3.15
CA LYS A 76 -10.90 -1.43 -4.11
C LYS A 76 -10.46 0.00 -4.38
N THR A 77 -10.01 0.72 -3.35
CA THR A 77 -9.48 2.08 -3.50
C THR A 77 -8.22 2.11 -4.35
N MET A 78 -7.31 1.15 -4.14
CA MET A 78 -5.98 1.13 -4.76
C MET A 78 -5.93 0.41 -6.11
N ALA A 79 -6.90 -0.47 -6.42
CA ALA A 79 -6.94 -1.34 -7.59
C ALA A 79 -6.54 -0.68 -8.93
N PRO A 80 -7.01 0.54 -9.25
CA PRO A 80 -6.64 1.19 -10.52
C PRO A 80 -5.15 1.49 -10.67
N HIS A 81 -4.38 1.47 -9.58
CA HIS A 81 -2.97 1.85 -9.53
C HIS A 81 -2.05 0.68 -9.13
N ILE A 82 -2.60 -0.53 -8.91
CA ILE A 82 -1.82 -1.70 -8.51
C ILE A 82 -1.22 -2.40 -9.74
N THR A 83 0.09 -2.65 -9.71
CA THR A 83 0.79 -3.45 -10.72
C THR A 83 1.48 -4.68 -10.13
N GLN A 84 1.70 -4.69 -8.82
CA GLN A 84 2.36 -5.76 -8.09
C GLN A 84 1.62 -6.11 -6.81
N VAL A 85 1.72 -7.36 -6.39
CA VAL A 85 1.00 -7.87 -5.21
C VAL A 85 1.93 -8.77 -4.39
N HIS A 86 1.99 -8.51 -3.09
CA HIS A 86 2.54 -9.46 -2.12
C HIS A 86 1.40 -10.24 -1.47
N ILE A 87 1.43 -11.55 -1.66
CA ILE A 87 0.46 -12.46 -1.03
C ILE A 87 1.09 -12.98 0.25
N LYS A 88 0.54 -12.55 1.39
CA LYS A 88 0.86 -13.11 2.70
C LYS A 88 -0.40 -13.29 3.53
N ASP A 89 -0.35 -14.24 4.45
CA ASP A 89 -1.45 -14.51 5.37
C ASP A 89 -1.09 -14.04 6.77
N ALA A 90 -2.11 -13.62 7.51
CA ALA A 90 -1.93 -13.08 8.84
C ALA A 90 -3.17 -13.29 9.70
N LEU A 91 -2.95 -13.49 10.99
CA LEU A 91 -3.98 -13.41 12.01
C LEU A 91 -4.22 -11.95 12.37
N ILE A 92 -5.47 -11.49 12.33
CA ILE A 92 -5.85 -10.15 12.76
C ILE A 92 -5.94 -10.15 14.28
N VAL A 93 -5.17 -9.26 14.92
CA VAL A 93 -5.15 -9.12 16.37
C VAL A 93 -5.73 -7.76 16.76
N LYS A 94 -6.52 -7.73 17.84
CA LYS A 94 -6.97 -6.47 18.44
C LYS A 94 -5.85 -5.89 19.28
N GLU A 95 -5.54 -4.62 19.07
CA GLU A 95 -4.55 -3.88 19.85
C GLU A 95 -5.17 -2.64 20.51
N PRO A 96 -4.56 -2.08 21.55
CA PRO A 96 -4.99 -0.81 22.11
C PRO A 96 -4.94 0.28 21.02
N GLY A 97 -6.11 0.74 20.56
CA GLY A 97 -6.21 1.80 19.56
C GLY A 97 -6.47 1.33 18.11
N GLY A 98 -6.57 0.03 17.84
CA GLY A 98 -6.88 -0.45 16.49
C GLY A 98 -6.69 -1.95 16.30
N LEU A 99 -6.18 -2.30 15.13
CA LEU A 99 -5.87 -3.66 14.72
C LEU A 99 -4.38 -3.77 14.41
N GLY A 100 -3.81 -4.91 14.74
CA GLY A 100 -2.50 -5.34 14.25
C GLY A 100 -2.65 -6.66 13.51
N HIS A 101 -1.55 -7.17 12.98
CA HIS A 101 -1.52 -8.50 12.38
C HIS A 101 -0.28 -9.29 12.77
N LYS A 102 -0.41 -10.63 12.80
CA LYS A 102 0.71 -11.55 12.99
C LYS A 102 0.81 -12.46 11.78
N ALA A 103 1.97 -12.42 11.11
CA ALA A 103 2.24 -13.31 9.98
C ALA A 103 2.06 -14.78 10.38
N CYS A 104 1.51 -15.57 9.47
CA CYS A 104 1.27 -16.99 9.69
C CYS A 104 1.43 -17.78 8.39
N ILE A 105 1.32 -19.11 8.48
CA ILE A 105 1.34 -20.00 7.31
C ILE A 105 0.07 -19.71 6.48
N SER A 106 0.22 -19.59 5.17
CA SER A 106 -0.90 -19.36 4.26
C SER A 106 -2.00 -20.42 4.37
N GLY A 107 -3.24 -19.95 4.50
CA GLY A 107 -4.42 -20.78 4.74
C GLY A 107 -4.72 -21.01 6.23
N GLN A 108 -3.92 -20.44 7.13
CA GLN A 108 -4.15 -20.53 8.58
C GLN A 108 -4.47 -19.17 9.23
N GLY A 109 -4.42 -18.08 8.45
CA GLY A 109 -4.76 -16.75 8.92
C GLY A 109 -6.16 -16.31 8.49
N ASP A 110 -6.39 -15.01 8.69
CA ASP A 110 -7.67 -14.37 8.48
C ASP A 110 -7.75 -13.66 7.11
N MET A 111 -6.70 -13.72 6.28
CA MET A 111 -6.69 -12.99 5.02
C MET A 111 -7.65 -13.61 4.00
N PRO A 112 -8.59 -12.84 3.43
CA PRO A 112 -9.59 -13.36 2.52
C PRO A 112 -9.02 -13.56 1.11
N PHE A 113 -8.05 -14.47 0.95
CA PHE A 113 -7.27 -14.71 -0.27
C PHE A 113 -8.12 -14.83 -1.52
N LYS A 114 -9.16 -15.67 -1.47
CA LYS A 114 -10.05 -15.87 -2.62
C LYS A 114 -10.67 -14.54 -3.05
N ALA A 115 -11.21 -13.77 -2.11
CA ALA A 115 -11.84 -12.49 -2.41
C ALA A 115 -10.82 -11.49 -2.94
N LEU A 116 -9.66 -11.33 -2.28
CA LEU A 116 -8.59 -10.43 -2.70
C LEU A 116 -8.11 -10.74 -4.13
N LEU A 117 -7.83 -12.02 -4.42
CA LEU A 117 -7.42 -12.47 -5.75
C LEU A 117 -8.51 -12.21 -6.80
N THR A 118 -9.78 -12.49 -6.50
CA THR A 118 -10.86 -12.24 -7.46
C THR A 118 -11.12 -10.76 -7.75
N HIS A 119 -10.76 -9.86 -6.83
CA HIS A 119 -10.91 -8.41 -7.07
C HIS A 119 -9.74 -7.82 -7.87
N LEU A 120 -8.65 -8.57 -8.08
CA LEU A 120 -7.50 -8.17 -8.89
C LEU A 120 -7.64 -8.55 -10.38
N ILE A 121 -8.71 -9.26 -10.76
CA ILE A 121 -9.01 -9.75 -12.12
C ILE A 121 -10.25 -9.01 -12.63
#